data_AF-A0A2Z5ZJ89-F1
#
_entry.id   AF-A0A2Z5ZJ89-F1
#
_cell.length_a   1.000
_cell.length_b   1.000
_cell.length_c   1.000
_cell.angle_alpha   90.00
_cell.angle_beta   90.00
_cell.angle_gamma   90.00
#
_symmetry.space_group_name_H-M   'P 1'
#
loop_
_entity.id
_entity.type
_entity.pdbx_description
1 polymer ?
#
loop_
_entity_poly.entity_id
_entity_poly.type
_entity_poly.pdbx_seq_one_letter_code
_entity_poly.pdbx_strand_id
1 'polypeptide(L)'
;MKQENEENTPASGGIKGTTLFQSNAVLSTDALAWRGASDTRIPLVFVTPQTLPLPAARTQSAALFINMAPVPAMAQGWLAVKEWHTPTQSVAHEPACVCCVNPAGVGRVLASLAQERARGVCEFFTNLYVVCAASLMEDVRKTLEKDNISNSLYGIKNKKNNLLCY
;
A
#
# COMPACT_ATOMS: atom_id res chain seq x y z
N MET A 1 -2.42 -3.08 -82.83
CA MET A 1 -2.37 -1.61 -82.76
C MET A 1 -2.53 -1.20 -81.29
N LYS A 2 -1.49 -0.57 -80.72
CA LYS A 2 -1.45 0.38 -79.58
C LYS A 2 -1.96 -0.13 -78.20
N GLN A 3 -1.03 -0.48 -77.31
CA GLN A 3 -0.38 0.35 -76.24
C GLN A 3 -1.23 0.36 -74.96
N GLU A 4 -0.87 -0.41 -73.94
CA GLU A 4 0.04 -0.05 -72.82
C GLU A 4 -0.48 1.13 -71.98
N ASN A 5 -0.87 0.85 -70.74
CA ASN A 5 -0.34 1.61 -69.61
C ASN A 5 -0.35 0.74 -68.34
N GLU A 6 0.86 0.39 -67.89
CA GLU A 6 1.16 -0.14 -66.57
C GLU A 6 0.89 0.94 -65.52
N GLU A 7 0.15 0.61 -64.47
CA GLU A 7 0.27 1.34 -63.20
C GLU A 7 0.80 0.38 -62.13
N ASN A 8 2.09 0.56 -61.92
CA ASN A 8 2.98 -0.17 -61.04
C ASN A 8 2.62 0.18 -59.58
N THR A 9 1.84 -0.67 -58.90
CA THR A 9 1.64 -0.52 -57.45
C THR A 9 2.87 -1.10 -56.75
N PRO A 10 3.65 -0.30 -56.00
CA PRO A 10 4.83 -0.81 -55.34
C PRO A 10 4.43 -1.75 -54.22
N ALA A 11 5.05 -2.94 -54.20
CA ALA A 11 5.02 -3.86 -53.10
C ALA A 11 5.61 -3.19 -51.85
N SER A 12 4.77 -2.63 -50.99
CA SER A 12 5.17 -2.21 -49.65
C SER A 12 5.11 -3.42 -48.73
N GLY A 13 6.26 -4.08 -48.57
CA GLY A 13 6.50 -5.02 -47.49
C GLY A 13 6.25 -4.32 -46.16
N GLY A 14 5.10 -4.60 -45.55
CA GLY A 14 4.79 -4.18 -44.20
C GLY A 14 5.72 -4.88 -43.23
N ILE A 15 6.84 -4.22 -42.91
CA ILE A 15 7.73 -4.57 -41.81
C ILE A 15 6.84 -4.74 -40.58
N LYS A 16 6.82 -5.95 -39.99
CA LYS A 16 6.27 -6.21 -38.66
C LYS A 16 7.09 -5.42 -37.64
N GLY A 17 6.82 -4.13 -37.54
CA GLY A 17 7.33 -3.27 -36.49
C GLY A 17 6.61 -3.62 -35.20
N THR A 18 7.11 -4.60 -34.47
CA THR A 18 6.91 -4.63 -33.01
C THR A 18 7.52 -3.35 -32.47
N THR A 19 6.67 -2.34 -32.24
CA THR A 19 7.10 -1.13 -31.55
C THR A 19 7.63 -1.52 -30.18
N LEU A 20 8.92 -1.24 -29.96
CA LEU A 20 9.74 -1.58 -28.79
C LEU A 20 9.22 -1.05 -27.44
N PHE A 21 8.09 -0.35 -27.43
CA PHE A 21 7.55 0.37 -26.27
C PHE A 21 6.13 -0.04 -25.86
N GLN A 22 5.54 -1.08 -26.46
CA GLN A 22 4.27 -1.61 -25.96
C GLN A 22 4.51 -2.64 -24.85
N SER A 23 4.97 -2.16 -23.69
CA SER A 23 4.65 -2.84 -22.46
C SER A 23 3.16 -2.58 -22.20
N ASN A 24 2.33 -3.62 -22.33
CA ASN A 24 1.01 -3.62 -21.72
C ASN A 24 1.23 -3.49 -20.21
N ALA A 25 1.35 -2.27 -19.71
CA ALA A 25 1.28 -2.00 -18.30
C ALA A 25 -0.11 -2.43 -17.87
N VAL A 26 -0.19 -3.58 -17.19
CA VAL A 26 -1.40 -3.95 -16.47
C VAL A 26 -1.59 -2.86 -15.44
N LEU A 27 -2.44 -1.88 -15.78
CA LEU A 27 -2.88 -0.83 -14.88
C LEU A 27 -3.71 -1.54 -13.80
N SER A 28 -3.03 -2.01 -12.75
CA SER A 28 -3.69 -2.44 -11.52
C SER A 28 -4.48 -1.24 -11.01
N THR A 29 -5.80 -1.30 -11.13
CA THR A 29 -6.71 -0.26 -10.64
C THR A 29 -6.73 -0.19 -9.11
N ASP A 30 -6.20 -1.22 -8.44
CA ASP A 30 -5.97 -1.20 -7.01
C ASP A 30 -4.52 -0.77 -6.75
N ALA A 31 -4.32 0.54 -6.60
CA ALA A 31 -3.01 1.14 -6.34
C ALA A 31 -2.42 0.67 -4.99
N LEU A 32 -3.29 0.31 -4.04
CA LEU A 32 -2.88 -0.07 -2.70
C LEU A 32 -2.73 -1.58 -2.52
N ALA A 33 -3.29 -2.43 -3.40
CA ALA A 33 -3.07 -3.88 -3.33
C ALA A 33 -1.58 -4.26 -3.39
N TRP A 34 -1.18 -5.16 -2.48
CA TRP A 34 0.15 -5.78 -2.46
C TRP A 34 0.35 -6.73 -3.65
N ARG A 35 1.45 -6.55 -4.38
CA ARG A 35 1.71 -7.30 -5.63
C ARG A 35 2.57 -8.56 -5.44
N GLY A 36 2.81 -8.99 -4.21
CA GLY A 36 3.62 -10.18 -3.94
C GLY A 36 5.11 -9.84 -3.79
N ALA A 37 5.99 -10.84 -3.96
CA ALA A 37 7.41 -10.72 -3.61
C ALA A 37 8.19 -9.68 -4.43
N SER A 38 7.70 -9.30 -5.61
CA SER A 38 8.31 -8.25 -6.45
C SER A 38 7.87 -6.83 -6.08
N ASP A 39 6.91 -6.68 -5.16
CA ASP A 39 6.48 -5.38 -4.66
C ASP A 39 7.52 -4.87 -3.66
N THR A 40 8.07 -3.68 -3.91
CA THR A 40 9.15 -3.10 -3.10
C THR A 40 8.62 -2.37 -1.86
N ARG A 41 7.30 -2.21 -1.76
CA ARG A 41 6.64 -1.56 -0.63
C ARG A 41 6.67 -2.44 0.62
N ILE A 42 6.21 -1.92 1.74
CA ILE A 42 6.03 -2.70 2.96
C ILE A 42 4.61 -3.29 2.98
N PRO A 43 4.44 -4.62 3.12
CA PRO A 43 3.12 -5.23 3.21
C PRO A 43 2.38 -4.80 4.48
N LEU A 44 1.15 -4.32 4.29
CA LEU A 44 0.18 -4.01 5.34
C LEU A 44 -0.79 -5.17 5.52
N VAL A 45 -0.87 -5.67 6.76
CA VAL A 45 -1.79 -6.75 7.13
C VAL A 45 -2.82 -6.22 8.12
N PHE A 46 -4.09 -6.22 7.72
CA PHE A 46 -5.19 -5.82 8.60
C PHE A 46 -5.63 -7.00 9.47
N VAL A 47 -5.73 -6.75 10.77
CA VAL A 47 -6.14 -7.73 11.78
C VAL A 47 -6.99 -7.07 12.85
N THR A 48 -7.82 -7.88 13.51
CA THR A 48 -8.46 -7.49 14.77
C THR A 48 -7.58 -7.90 15.96
N PRO A 49 -7.80 -7.33 17.16
CA PRO A 49 -7.17 -7.80 18.38
C PRO A 49 -7.34 -9.30 18.64
N GLN A 50 -8.49 -9.88 18.24
CA GLN A 50 -8.80 -11.29 18.42
C GLN A 50 -8.10 -12.21 17.40
N THR A 51 -7.62 -11.64 16.30
CA THR A 51 -6.97 -12.37 15.20
C THR A 51 -5.49 -12.05 15.07
N LEU A 52 -4.90 -11.49 16.13
CA LEU A 52 -3.47 -11.23 16.19
C LEU A 52 -2.69 -12.54 16.04
N PRO A 53 -1.62 -12.57 15.23
CA PRO A 53 -0.74 -13.74 15.17
C PRO A 53 -0.11 -14.00 16.53
N LEU A 54 0.34 -15.22 16.81
CA LEU A 54 1.08 -15.52 18.05
C LEU A 54 2.40 -14.73 18.11
N PRO A 55 2.94 -14.40 19.30
CA PRO A 55 4.18 -13.62 19.43
C PRO A 55 5.37 -14.13 18.59
N ALA A 56 5.53 -15.45 18.46
CA ALA A 56 6.59 -16.05 17.66
C ALA A 56 6.53 -15.69 16.16
N ALA A 57 5.34 -15.36 15.64
CA ALA A 57 5.14 -14.97 14.24
C ALA A 57 5.23 -13.45 14.01
N ARG A 58 5.48 -12.66 15.06
CA ARG A 58 5.56 -11.18 15.02
C ARG A 58 6.99 -10.66 14.92
N THR A 59 7.99 -11.54 15.06
CA THR A 59 9.42 -11.22 15.25
C THR A 59 10.06 -10.38 14.16
N GLN A 60 9.46 -10.30 12.97
CA GLN A 60 9.92 -9.45 11.86
C GLN A 60 8.93 -8.34 11.49
N SER A 61 8.00 -8.04 12.38
CA SER A 61 6.85 -7.19 12.09
C SER A 61 6.77 -6.02 13.06
N ALA A 62 6.26 -4.90 12.55
CA ALA A 62 5.77 -3.81 13.37
C ALA A 62 4.24 -3.89 13.51
N ALA A 63 3.70 -3.20 14.51
CA ALA A 63 2.25 -3.04 14.69
C ALA A 63 1.85 -1.57 14.87
N LEU A 64 0.73 -1.22 14.26
CA LEU A 64 0.04 0.05 14.43
C LEU A 64 -1.36 -0.22 14.97
N PHE A 65 -1.63 0.22 16.19
CA PHE A 65 -2.92 0.11 16.84
C PHE A 65 -3.77 1.36 16.57
N ILE A 66 -4.98 1.15 16.04
CA ILE A 66 -5.92 2.21 15.66
C ILE A 66 -7.03 2.31 16.71
N ASN A 67 -7.18 3.50 17.29
CA ASN A 67 -8.20 3.82 18.28
C ASN A 67 -8.21 2.89 19.49
N MET A 68 -7.04 2.36 19.86
CA MET A 68 -6.87 1.52 21.03
C MET A 68 -5.42 1.58 21.52
N ALA A 69 -5.25 1.58 22.84
CA ALA A 69 -3.97 1.32 23.47
C ALA A 69 -3.77 -0.20 23.58
N PRO A 70 -2.60 -0.74 23.14
CA PRO A 70 -2.30 -2.15 23.27
C PRO A 70 -2.09 -2.54 24.73
N VAL A 71 -2.73 -3.62 25.17
CA VAL A 71 -2.36 -4.26 26.45
C VAL A 71 -1.00 -4.97 26.30
N PRO A 72 -0.24 -5.23 27.39
CA PRO A 72 1.10 -5.81 27.32
C PRO A 72 1.19 -7.10 26.49
N ALA A 73 0.20 -7.99 26.58
CA ALA A 73 0.14 -9.22 25.79
C ALA A 73 0.00 -8.98 24.27
N MET A 74 -0.64 -7.88 23.87
CA MET A 74 -0.76 -7.48 22.47
C MET A 74 0.51 -6.82 21.94
N ALA A 75 1.23 -6.08 22.78
CA ALA A 75 2.47 -5.40 22.41
C ALA A 75 3.69 -6.34 22.33
N GLN A 76 3.59 -7.56 22.85
CA GLN A 76 4.70 -8.51 22.88
C GLN A 76 5.05 -9.04 21.48
N GLY A 77 6.36 -9.09 21.19
CA GLY A 77 6.93 -9.76 20.02
C GLY A 77 7.03 -8.91 18.75
N TRP A 78 6.63 -7.62 18.80
CA TRP A 78 6.80 -6.69 17.68
C TRP A 78 8.15 -5.98 17.75
N LEU A 79 8.71 -5.66 16.58
CA LEU A 79 9.92 -4.84 16.43
C LEU A 79 9.66 -3.35 16.67
N ALA A 80 8.43 -2.90 16.40
CA ALA A 80 7.97 -1.55 16.71
C ALA A 80 6.47 -1.58 16.98
N VAL A 81 6.03 -0.80 17.96
CA VAL A 81 4.62 -0.61 18.29
C VAL A 81 4.31 0.88 18.21
N LYS A 82 3.31 1.22 17.41
CA LYS A 82 2.78 2.58 17.28
C LYS A 82 1.29 2.58 17.56
N GLU A 83 0.80 3.73 17.96
CA GLU A 83 -0.61 3.96 18.24
C GLU A 83 -1.08 5.18 17.47
N TRP A 84 -2.32 5.15 17.02
CA TRP A 84 -2.99 6.31 16.47
C TRP A 84 -4.42 6.35 17.00
N HIS A 85 -4.85 7.54 17.40
CA HIS A 85 -6.20 7.80 17.89
C HIS A 85 -6.83 8.92 17.05
N THR A 86 -8.09 8.75 16.67
CA THR A 86 -8.88 9.78 16.00
C THR A 86 -8.92 11.02 16.90
N PRO A 87 -8.52 12.20 16.41
CA PRO A 87 -8.63 13.43 17.17
C PRO A 87 -10.09 13.68 17.57
N THR A 88 -10.36 13.89 18.86
CA THR A 88 -11.72 14.06 19.40
C THR A 88 -12.24 15.49 19.32
N GLN A 89 -11.44 16.44 18.86
CA GLN A 89 -11.80 17.86 18.77
C GLN A 89 -11.64 18.38 17.34
N SER A 90 -12.72 18.88 16.75
CA SER A 90 -12.64 19.77 15.59
C SER A 90 -12.18 21.14 16.09
N VAL A 91 -10.89 21.44 15.97
CA VAL A 91 -10.42 22.81 16.19
C VAL A 91 -10.92 23.62 15.00
N ALA A 92 -11.78 24.63 15.25
CA ALA A 92 -12.17 25.57 14.20
C ALA A 92 -10.92 26.34 13.74
N HIS A 93 -10.59 26.24 12.46
CA HIS A 93 -9.44 26.92 11.87
C HIS A 93 -9.80 27.43 10.47
N GLU A 94 -9.03 28.39 9.98
CA GLU A 94 -9.14 28.94 8.62
C GLU A 94 -8.91 27.88 7.53
N PRO A 95 -9.41 28.07 6.29
CA PRO A 95 -9.11 27.20 5.15
C PRO A 95 -7.59 27.05 4.97
N ALA A 96 -7.14 25.83 4.66
CA ALA A 96 -5.72 25.48 4.43
C ALA A 96 -4.76 25.45 5.64
N CYS A 97 -5.26 25.24 6.87
CA CYS A 97 -4.36 24.90 7.98
C CYS A 97 -3.60 23.58 7.69
N VAL A 98 -2.37 23.45 8.22
CA VAL A 98 -1.57 22.21 8.11
C VAL A 98 -2.36 20.97 8.57
N CYS A 99 -3.29 21.16 9.53
CA CYS A 99 -4.24 20.16 10.01
C CYS A 99 -5.29 19.69 9.00
N CYS A 100 -5.63 20.49 7.97
CA CYS A 100 -6.66 20.21 6.97
C CYS A 100 -6.10 19.92 5.56
N VAL A 101 -4.94 20.48 5.23
CA VAL A 101 -4.21 20.08 4.00
C VAL A 101 -3.62 18.67 4.16
N ASN A 102 -3.45 18.22 5.41
CA ASN A 102 -3.00 16.88 5.73
C ASN A 102 -3.66 16.44 7.04
N PRO A 103 -4.81 15.74 7.01
CA PRO A 103 -5.42 15.29 8.26
C PRO A 103 -4.40 14.48 9.04
N ALA A 104 -4.27 14.78 10.33
CA ALA A 104 -3.52 14.00 11.30
C ALA A 104 -4.09 12.58 11.36
N GLY A 105 -3.73 11.77 10.36
CA GLY A 105 -4.32 10.49 10.08
C GLY A 105 -3.32 9.35 10.21
N VAL A 106 -3.83 8.15 10.03
CA VAL A 106 -3.06 6.91 10.00
C VAL A 106 -1.86 7.03 9.05
N GLY A 107 -2.05 7.67 7.89
CA GLY A 107 -1.00 7.89 6.89
C GLY A 107 0.24 8.64 7.37
N ARG A 108 0.08 9.64 8.25
CA ARG A 108 1.22 10.36 8.84
C ARG A 108 2.05 9.45 9.76
N VAL A 109 1.37 8.62 10.54
CA VAL A 109 2.04 7.64 11.41
C VAL A 109 2.78 6.61 10.58
N LEU A 110 2.17 6.15 9.49
CA LEU A 110 2.81 5.27 8.51
C LEU A 110 4.05 5.92 7.88
N ALA A 111 3.94 7.15 7.40
CA ALA A 111 5.07 7.89 6.83
C ALA A 111 6.22 8.07 7.85
N SER A 112 5.89 8.43 9.10
CA SER A 112 6.88 8.53 10.18
C SER A 112 7.57 7.20 10.43
N LEU A 113 6.81 6.10 10.50
CA LEU A 113 7.37 4.78 10.74
C LEU A 113 8.26 4.30 9.58
N ALA A 114 7.88 4.58 8.33
CA ALA A 114 8.73 4.31 7.18
C ALA A 114 10.04 5.10 7.22
N GLN A 115 10.00 6.37 7.65
CA GLN A 115 11.19 7.21 7.82
C GLN A 115 12.08 6.71 8.96
N GLU A 116 11.51 6.34 10.10
CA GLU A 116 12.23 5.74 11.22
C GLU A 116 12.98 4.47 10.78
N ARG A 117 12.30 3.60 10.02
CA ARG A 117 12.89 2.40 9.45
C ARG A 117 14.02 2.71 8.47
N ALA A 118 13.81 3.65 7.55
CA ALA A 118 14.82 4.04 6.56
C ALA A 118 16.07 4.68 7.20
N ARG A 119 15.91 5.35 8.35
CA ARG A 119 16.99 5.98 9.11
C ARG A 119 17.63 5.05 10.14
N GLY A 120 17.12 3.84 10.33
CA GLY A 120 17.59 2.91 11.37
C GLY A 120 17.27 3.35 12.80
N VAL A 121 16.25 4.21 12.98
CA VAL A 121 15.79 4.67 14.30
C VAL A 121 14.94 3.60 14.99
N CYS A 122 14.24 2.78 14.21
CA CYS A 122 13.56 1.58 14.69
C CYS A 122 14.20 0.32 14.10
N GLU A 123 13.96 -0.83 14.72
CA GLU A 123 14.37 -2.12 14.18
C GLU A 123 13.75 -2.35 12.79
N PHE A 124 14.50 -3.02 11.91
CA PHE A 124 14.09 -3.25 10.54
C PHE A 124 13.01 -4.34 10.47
N PHE A 125 11.77 -3.94 10.17
CA PHE A 125 10.66 -4.85 9.98
C PHE A 125 10.35 -5.08 8.49
N THR A 126 9.78 -6.23 8.17
CA THR A 126 9.39 -6.66 6.82
C THR A 126 7.88 -6.62 6.60
N ASN A 127 7.09 -6.54 7.67
CA ASN A 127 5.63 -6.44 7.60
C ASN A 127 5.13 -5.42 8.63
N LEU A 128 4.01 -4.79 8.33
CA LEU A 128 3.31 -3.93 9.28
C LEU A 128 1.88 -4.43 9.47
N TYR A 129 1.50 -4.67 10.72
CA TYR A 129 0.13 -5.05 11.08
C TYR A 129 -0.65 -3.81 11.50
N VAL A 130 -1.79 -3.59 10.86
CA VAL A 130 -2.76 -2.57 11.27
C VAL A 130 -3.82 -3.26 12.12
N VAL A 131 -3.79 -2.99 13.42
CA VAL A 131 -4.67 -3.59 14.43
C VAL A 131 -5.80 -2.62 14.72
N CYS A 132 -7.04 -3.02 14.42
CA CYS A 132 -8.20 -2.16 14.64
C CYS A 132 -9.47 -2.98 14.90
N ALA A 133 -10.50 -2.34 15.43
CA ALA A 133 -11.82 -2.97 15.54
C ALA A 133 -12.36 -3.36 14.16
N ALA A 134 -13.12 -4.46 14.08
CA ALA A 134 -13.69 -4.93 12.82
C ALA A 134 -14.57 -3.88 12.11
N SER A 135 -15.29 -3.07 12.90
CA SER A 135 -16.11 -1.96 12.39
C SER A 135 -15.31 -0.85 11.72
N LEU A 136 -14.02 -0.68 12.06
CA LEU A 136 -13.17 0.39 11.55
C LEU A 136 -12.29 -0.03 10.37
N MET A 137 -12.16 -1.33 10.08
CA MET A 137 -11.21 -1.83 9.09
C MET A 137 -11.42 -1.24 7.70
N GLU A 138 -12.67 -1.22 7.21
CA GLU A 138 -12.97 -0.73 5.87
C GLU A 138 -12.79 0.79 5.77
N ASP A 139 -13.08 1.54 6.83
CA ASP A 139 -12.88 2.99 6.87
C ASP A 139 -11.40 3.35 6.89
N VAL A 140 -10.58 2.62 7.67
CA VAL A 140 -9.13 2.77 7.67
C VAL A 140 -8.56 2.40 6.30
N ARG A 141 -9.02 1.30 5.68
CA ARG A 141 -8.59 0.90 4.34
C ARG A 141 -8.88 2.00 3.31
N LYS A 142 -10.13 2.47 3.24
CA LYS A 142 -10.53 3.55 2.33
C LYS A 142 -9.76 4.85 2.56
N THR A 143 -9.41 5.13 3.81
CA THR A 143 -8.58 6.30 4.15
C THR A 143 -7.17 6.15 3.60
N LEU A 144 -6.56 4.98 3.75
CA LEU A 144 -5.23 4.70 3.20
C LEU A 144 -5.22 4.65 1.67
N GLU A 145 -6.26 4.11 1.03
CA GLU A 145 -6.39 4.09 -0.44
C GLU A 145 -6.33 5.49 -1.05
N LYS A 146 -6.80 6.51 -0.33
CA LYS A 146 -6.77 7.91 -0.77
C LYS A 146 -5.45 8.62 -0.44
N ASP A 147 -4.59 8.02 0.38
CA ASP A 147 -3.30 8.60 0.76
C ASP A 147 -2.18 8.11 -0.16
N ASN A 148 -1.79 8.99 -1.10
CA ASN A 148 -0.73 8.72 -2.06
C ASN A 148 0.62 8.39 -1.39
N ILE A 149 0.94 9.00 -0.25
CA ILE A 149 2.20 8.74 0.45
C ILE A 149 2.18 7.31 0.98
N SER A 150 1.12 6.95 1.69
CA SER A 150 0.94 5.57 2.19
C SER A 150 0.96 4.55 1.05
N ASN A 151 0.25 4.80 -0.04
CA ASN A 151 0.21 3.91 -1.22
C ASN A 151 1.58 3.71 -1.88
N SER A 152 2.46 4.70 -1.80
CA SER A 152 3.81 4.63 -2.36
C SER A 152 4.79 3.82 -1.50
N LEU A 153 4.54 3.75 -0.19
CA LEU A 153 5.43 3.11 0.79
C LEU A 153 4.92 1.73 1.23
N TYR A 154 3.62 1.50 1.11
CA TYR A 154 2.93 0.35 1.65
C TYR A 154 1.98 -0.29 0.64
N GLY A 155 1.77 -1.60 0.77
CA GLY A 155 0.76 -2.33 -0.01
C GLY A 155 -0.10 -3.24 0.86
N ILE A 156 -1.42 -3.17 0.75
CA ILE A 156 -2.36 -4.01 1.49
C ILE A 156 -2.30 -5.45 1.00
N LYS A 157 -1.87 -6.33 1.91
CA LYS A 157 -1.85 -7.77 1.69
C LYS A 157 -3.23 -8.35 1.98
N ASN A 158 -4.01 -8.55 0.92
CA ASN A 158 -5.27 -9.27 1.02
C ASN A 158 -5.02 -10.73 1.42
N LYS A 159 -5.66 -11.20 2.51
CA LYS A 159 -5.56 -12.61 2.96
C LYS A 159 -6.01 -13.62 1.88
N LYS A 160 -6.80 -13.19 0.89
CA LYS A 160 -7.26 -14.04 -0.23
C LYS A 160 -6.14 -14.46 -1.19
N ASN A 161 -4.98 -13.80 -1.19
CA ASN A 161 -3.88 -14.12 -2.11
C ASN A 161 -2.99 -15.30 -1.65
N ASN A 162 -3.31 -15.97 -0.54
CA ASN A 162 -2.60 -17.16 -0.07
C ASN A 162 -3.11 -18.48 -0.70
N LEU A 163 -3.93 -18.43 -1.76
CA LEU A 163 -4.51 -19.63 -2.38
C LEU A 163 -3.66 -20.27 -3.49
N LEU A 164 -2.43 -19.81 -3.75
CA LEU A 164 -1.57 -20.41 -4.76
C LEU A 164 -0.13 -20.58 -4.27
N CYS A 165 0.07 -21.60 -3.44
CA CYS A 165 1.31 -22.38 -3.39
C CYS A 165 0.89 -23.85 -3.27
N TYR A 166 0.86 -24.57 -4.39
CA TYR A 166 1.00 -26.04 -4.44
C TYR A 166 2.36 -26.34 -5.05
#